data_AF-A0AAV5D0Z7-F1
#
_entry.id   AF-A0AAV5D0Z7-F1
#
_cell.length_a   1.000
_cell.length_b   1.000
_cell.length_c   1.000
_cell.angle_alpha   90.00
_cell.angle_beta   90.00
_cell.angle_gamma   90.00
#
_symmetry.space_group_name_H-M   'P 1'
#
loop_
_entity.id
_entity.type
_entity.pdbx_description
1 polymer ?
#
loop_
_entity_poly.entity_id
_entity_poly.type
_entity_poly.pdbx_seq_one_letter_code
_entity_poly.pdbx_strand_id
1 'polypeptide(L)'
;MIKLAEPTLSSAASQSSLQPANNPQSHAVVAAAAMAAQTFLLAAAAPPTALFATPSSSVRPFHSLRLVAGSGGAAAARALVVADATKKAVAVLKGTSEVEGVVTLTQEDDGPTTVNVRITGLTPGLHGFHLHEFGDTTNGCISTGPHFNPNNMTHGAPEDEVRHAGDLGNIVANAEGVAETTVVDSQIPLTGPNSVVGRAFVVHELEDDLGKGGHELSLSTGNAGGRLACGVVGLTPL
;
A
#
# COMPACT_ATOMS: atom_id res chain seq x y z
N MET A 1 -52.07 43.85 -0.50
CA MET A 1 -52.32 42.84 0.54
C MET A 1 -53.57 42.07 0.15
N ILE A 2 -53.41 40.93 -0.52
CA ILE A 2 -54.52 40.08 -0.97
C ILE A 2 -54.21 38.69 -0.42
N LYS A 3 -55.00 38.27 0.57
CA LYS A 3 -54.87 37.00 1.29
C LYS A 3 -55.78 35.99 0.58
N LEU A 4 -55.18 35.00 -0.09
CA LEU A 4 -55.88 33.91 -0.74
C LEU A 4 -56.29 32.85 0.30
N ALA A 5 -57.45 32.25 0.03
CA ALA A 5 -58.22 31.37 0.88
C ALA A 5 -57.64 29.94 0.97
N GLU A 6 -57.85 29.30 2.11
CA GLU A 6 -57.85 27.84 2.25
C GLU A 6 -59.25 27.29 1.92
N PRO A 7 -59.32 26.01 1.50
CA PRO A 7 -60.37 25.17 2.07
C PRO A 7 -59.90 23.78 2.52
N THR A 8 -60.73 23.27 3.41
CA THR A 8 -60.64 22.13 4.31
C THR A 8 -60.71 20.73 3.69
N LEU A 9 -60.15 19.79 4.44
CA LEU A 9 -60.22 18.32 4.35
C LEU A 9 -61.64 17.75 4.21
N SER A 10 -61.76 16.63 3.48
CA SER A 10 -62.79 15.60 3.70
C SER A 10 -62.26 14.19 3.39
N SER A 11 -62.65 13.25 4.26
CA SER A 11 -62.23 11.85 4.35
C SER A 11 -62.97 10.92 3.38
N ALA A 12 -62.35 9.80 3.01
CA ALA A 12 -63.06 8.51 2.90
C ALA A 12 -62.08 7.34 3.02
N ALA A 13 -62.39 6.44 3.96
CA ALA A 13 -61.72 5.18 4.23
C ALA A 13 -62.10 4.09 3.22
N SER A 14 -61.21 3.13 3.01
CA SER A 14 -61.61 1.76 2.67
C SER A 14 -60.75 0.78 3.47
N GLN A 15 -61.42 0.05 4.36
CA GLN A 15 -60.88 -1.09 5.11
C GLN A 15 -61.08 -2.37 4.29
N SER A 16 -60.15 -3.32 4.40
CA SER A 16 -60.37 -4.74 4.10
C SER A 16 -59.42 -5.60 4.93
N SER A 17 -59.94 -6.07 6.08
CA SER A 17 -59.77 -7.36 6.79
C SER A 17 -58.48 -8.20 6.58
N LEU A 18 -57.70 -8.52 7.64
CA LEU A 18 -57.78 -9.71 8.54
C LEU A 18 -57.49 -11.04 7.78
N GLN A 19 -56.51 -11.90 8.12
CA GLN A 19 -56.03 -12.40 9.42
C GLN A 19 -54.61 -13.07 9.30
N PRO A 20 -53.97 -13.44 10.44
CA PRO A 20 -52.55 -13.84 10.55
C PRO A 20 -52.32 -15.35 10.54
N ALA A 21 -51.09 -15.78 10.22
CA ALA A 21 -50.64 -17.16 10.41
C ALA A 21 -49.26 -17.23 11.12
N ASN A 22 -49.34 -17.85 12.29
CA ASN A 22 -48.34 -18.40 13.21
C ASN A 22 -46.92 -18.74 12.73
N ASN A 23 -45.96 -18.35 13.57
CA ASN A 23 -44.64 -18.96 13.83
C ASN A 23 -44.82 -20.40 14.38
N PRO A 24 -43.88 -21.34 14.16
CA PRO A 24 -42.86 -21.57 15.21
C PRO A 24 -41.46 -22.00 14.71
N GLN A 25 -40.45 -21.39 15.34
CA GLN A 25 -39.18 -21.94 15.84
C GLN A 25 -38.51 -23.12 15.12
N SER A 26 -37.23 -22.93 14.78
CA SER A 26 -36.20 -23.96 15.02
C SER A 26 -34.78 -23.42 14.93
N HIS A 27 -34.13 -23.41 16.10
CA HIS A 27 -32.73 -23.79 16.35
C HIS A 27 -31.59 -22.93 15.79
N ALA A 28 -31.11 -22.06 16.69
CA ALA A 28 -29.69 -21.74 16.82
C ALA A 28 -28.86 -23.03 16.93
N VAL A 29 -27.91 -23.22 16.01
CA VAL A 29 -26.83 -24.18 16.18
C VAL A 29 -25.58 -23.38 16.53
N VAL A 30 -25.29 -23.33 17.82
CA VAL A 30 -24.00 -22.92 18.36
C VAL A 30 -23.02 -24.05 18.04
N ALA A 31 -22.24 -23.90 16.97
CA ALA A 31 -21.10 -24.78 16.70
C ALA A 31 -19.86 -24.19 17.37
N ALA A 32 -19.64 -24.59 18.62
CA ALA A 32 -18.37 -24.42 19.31
C ALA A 32 -17.33 -25.36 18.63
N ALA A 33 -16.46 -24.79 17.80
CA ALA A 33 -15.29 -25.51 17.30
C ALA A 33 -14.23 -25.56 18.41
N ALA A 34 -14.03 -26.76 18.94
CA ALA A 34 -13.08 -27.06 19.99
C ALA A 34 -11.63 -26.79 19.54
N MET A 35 -10.87 -26.15 20.42
CA MET A 35 -9.41 -26.04 20.34
C MET A 35 -8.77 -27.43 20.39
N ALA A 36 -8.06 -27.80 19.33
CA ALA A 36 -7.06 -28.86 19.36
C ALA A 36 -5.68 -28.19 19.40
N ALA A 37 -5.16 -27.99 20.60
CA ALA A 37 -3.76 -27.65 20.82
C ALA A 37 -2.90 -28.88 20.48
N GLN A 38 -2.27 -28.89 19.31
CA GLN A 38 -1.23 -29.84 18.97
C GLN A 38 0.11 -29.28 19.43
N THR A 39 0.56 -29.78 20.57
CA THR A 39 1.92 -29.66 21.10
C THR A 39 2.88 -30.41 20.17
N PHE A 40 3.50 -29.68 19.25
CA PHE A 40 4.66 -30.19 18.52
C PHE A 40 5.88 -30.17 19.46
N LEU A 41 6.38 -31.36 19.75
CA LEU A 41 7.60 -31.60 20.50
C LEU A 41 8.82 -30.95 19.81
N LEU A 42 9.64 -30.31 20.63
CA LEU A 42 10.98 -29.82 20.35
C LEU A 42 11.87 -30.89 19.67
N ALA A 43 12.50 -30.52 18.56
CA ALA A 43 13.77 -31.10 18.13
C ALA A 43 14.74 -29.94 17.81
N ALA A 44 15.40 -29.43 18.85
CA ALA A 44 16.52 -28.50 18.69
C ALA A 44 17.74 -29.28 18.19
N ALA A 45 18.01 -29.22 16.90
CA ALA A 45 19.26 -29.70 16.33
C ALA A 45 20.37 -28.66 16.61
N ALA A 46 21.32 -29.03 17.47
CA ALA A 46 22.51 -28.23 17.74
C ALA A 46 23.45 -28.22 16.52
N PRO A 47 24.03 -27.06 16.14
CA PRO A 47 25.05 -27.02 15.10
C PRO A 47 26.39 -27.59 15.62
N PRO A 48 27.20 -28.22 14.74
CA PRO A 48 28.49 -28.79 15.12
C PRO A 48 29.49 -27.68 15.46
N THR A 49 30.19 -27.90 16.58
CA THR A 49 31.31 -27.10 17.05
C THR A 49 32.45 -27.10 16.05
N ALA A 50 32.68 -25.96 15.39
CA ALA A 50 33.88 -25.74 14.58
C ALA A 50 35.07 -25.46 15.51
N LEU A 51 35.98 -26.43 15.59
CA LEU A 51 37.31 -26.29 16.17
C LEU A 51 38.16 -25.39 15.27
N PHE A 52 38.33 -24.12 15.64
CA PHE A 52 39.34 -23.27 15.04
C PHE A 52 40.59 -23.26 15.92
N ALA A 53 41.64 -23.86 15.36
CA ALA A 53 42.99 -23.88 15.89
C ALA A 53 43.55 -22.45 16.00
N THR A 54 44.17 -22.15 17.14
CA THR A 54 44.93 -20.92 17.35
C THR A 54 46.30 -21.04 16.68
N PRO A 55 46.71 -20.09 15.83
CA PRO A 55 48.12 -19.97 15.46
C PRO A 55 48.85 -19.14 16.52
N SER A 56 49.69 -19.82 17.28
CA SER A 56 50.85 -19.23 17.93
C SER A 56 51.83 -18.75 16.86
N SER A 57 52.31 -17.50 16.94
CA SER A 57 53.74 -17.16 16.72
C SER A 57 54.05 -15.66 16.78
N SER A 58 54.98 -15.35 17.70
CA SER A 58 56.20 -14.58 17.45
C SER A 58 56.08 -13.09 17.08
N VAL A 59 56.16 -12.26 18.12
CA VAL A 59 56.62 -10.86 18.06
C VAL A 59 58.06 -10.80 17.50
N ARG A 60 58.31 -9.89 16.54
CA ARG A 60 59.66 -9.45 16.14
C ARG A 60 59.74 -7.92 16.13
N PRO A 61 60.91 -7.35 16.47
CA PRO A 61 61.04 -5.91 16.70
C PRO A 61 61.15 -5.10 15.41
N PHE A 62 60.77 -3.84 15.54
CA PHE A 62 60.77 -2.80 14.53
C PHE A 62 62.15 -2.58 13.88
N HIS A 63 62.20 -2.57 12.55
CA HIS A 63 63.25 -1.91 11.77
C HIS A 63 62.65 -0.80 10.92
N SER A 64 63.18 0.40 11.11
CA SER A 64 62.76 1.65 10.50
C SER A 64 62.96 1.63 8.99
N LEU A 65 61.85 1.68 8.24
CA LEU A 65 61.87 1.86 6.79
C LEU A 65 61.94 3.37 6.49
N ARG A 66 63.05 3.82 5.89
CA ARG A 66 63.21 5.18 5.35
C ARG A 66 62.32 5.34 4.12
N LEU A 67 61.43 6.34 4.16
CA LEU A 67 60.61 6.78 3.05
C LEU A 67 61.49 7.60 2.08
N VAL A 68 61.72 7.08 0.86
CA VAL A 68 62.28 7.88 -0.24
C VAL A 68 61.12 8.61 -0.91
N ALA A 69 61.14 9.94 -0.87
CA ALA A 69 60.18 10.79 -1.54
C ALA A 69 60.37 10.69 -3.06
N GLY A 70 59.54 9.85 -3.70
CA GLY A 70 59.39 9.81 -5.15
C GLY A 70 58.40 10.88 -5.59
N SER A 71 58.85 11.80 -6.46
CA SER A 71 58.02 12.78 -7.16
C SER A 71 57.14 12.07 -8.21
N GLY A 72 56.06 11.44 -7.76
CA GLY A 72 54.99 10.93 -8.62
C GLY A 72 54.03 12.06 -8.95
N GLY A 73 53.94 12.43 -10.23
CA GLY A 73 53.00 13.44 -10.72
C GLY A 73 51.57 13.11 -10.31
N ALA A 74 50.89 14.10 -9.72
CA ALA A 74 49.48 14.01 -9.38
C ALA A 74 48.66 13.81 -10.67
N ALA A 75 48.30 12.56 -10.97
CA ALA A 75 47.20 12.30 -11.89
C ALA A 75 45.96 12.93 -11.26
N ALA A 76 45.44 14.00 -11.88
CA ALA A 76 44.19 14.60 -11.46
C ALA A 76 43.09 13.54 -11.49
N ALA A 77 42.59 13.14 -10.33
CA ALA A 77 41.43 12.28 -10.22
C ALA A 77 40.27 12.99 -10.94
N ARG A 78 39.85 12.44 -12.08
CA ARG A 78 38.59 12.87 -12.71
C ARG A 78 37.48 12.48 -11.76
N ALA A 79 36.82 13.48 -11.18
CA ALA A 79 35.55 13.28 -10.51
C ALA A 79 34.59 12.64 -11.52
N LEU A 80 34.13 11.43 -11.22
CA LEU A 80 33.02 10.82 -11.94
C LEU A 80 31.78 11.64 -11.54
N VAL A 81 31.29 12.46 -12.47
CA VAL A 81 29.96 13.06 -12.31
C VAL A 81 28.99 11.89 -12.50
N VAL A 82 28.43 11.39 -11.40
CA VAL A 82 27.24 10.53 -11.49
C VAL A 82 26.16 11.44 -12.04
N ALA A 83 25.76 11.20 -13.29
CA ALA A 83 24.62 11.90 -13.86
C ALA A 83 23.40 11.54 -13.03
N ASP A 84 22.72 12.58 -12.52
CA ASP A 84 21.40 12.48 -11.92
C ASP A 84 20.49 11.74 -12.90
N ALA A 85 20.03 10.58 -12.47
CA ALA A 85 19.35 9.63 -13.33
C ALA A 85 17.86 9.67 -13.02
N THR A 86 17.10 10.32 -13.91
CA THR A 86 15.65 10.17 -14.00
C THR A 86 15.31 8.68 -14.08
N LYS A 87 14.33 8.25 -13.30
CA LYS A 87 13.80 6.88 -13.28
C LYS A 87 12.32 6.93 -13.59
N LYS A 88 11.85 5.99 -14.42
CA LYS A 88 10.42 5.87 -14.74
C LYS A 88 9.92 4.45 -14.49
N ALA A 89 8.70 4.37 -13.97
CA ALA A 89 7.97 3.13 -13.83
C ALA A 89 6.51 3.33 -14.26
N VAL A 90 5.81 2.23 -14.49
CA VAL A 90 4.40 2.20 -14.87
C VAL A 90 3.71 1.01 -14.20
N ALA A 91 2.47 1.22 -13.79
CA ALA A 91 1.55 0.16 -13.41
C ALA A 91 0.28 0.29 -14.26
N VAL A 92 -0.12 -0.81 -14.91
CA VAL A 92 -1.40 -0.91 -15.60
C VAL A 92 -2.37 -1.61 -14.65
N LEU A 93 -3.40 -0.90 -14.23
CA LEU A 93 -4.37 -1.37 -13.25
C LEU A 93 -5.50 -2.10 -13.97
N LYS A 94 -5.77 -3.32 -13.52
CA LYS A 94 -6.90 -4.15 -13.96
C LYS A 94 -7.49 -4.87 -12.76
N GLY A 95 -8.79 -5.18 -12.85
CA GLY A 95 -9.51 -5.91 -11.82
C GLY A 95 -10.48 -6.92 -12.40
N THR A 96 -11.34 -7.46 -11.54
CA THR A 96 -12.46 -8.34 -11.95
C THR A 96 -13.69 -7.55 -12.41
N SER A 97 -13.68 -6.23 -12.24
CA SER A 97 -14.71 -5.29 -12.70
C SER A 97 -14.27 -4.58 -13.99
N GLU A 98 -15.06 -3.61 -14.45
CA GLU A 98 -14.71 -2.73 -15.58
C GLU A 98 -13.68 -1.64 -15.20
N VAL A 99 -13.22 -1.60 -13.95
CA VAL A 99 -12.24 -0.61 -13.48
C VAL A 99 -10.87 -0.91 -14.10
N GLU A 100 -10.31 0.08 -14.77
CA GLU A 100 -8.99 0.01 -15.38
C GLU A 100 -8.27 1.35 -15.32
N GLY A 101 -6.95 1.33 -15.41
CA GLY A 101 -6.19 2.57 -15.41
C GLY A 101 -4.71 2.39 -15.68
N VAL A 102 -4.03 3.52 -15.76
CA VAL A 102 -2.57 3.58 -15.89
C VAL A 102 -2.04 4.57 -14.86
N VAL A 103 -1.00 4.13 -14.17
CA VAL A 103 -0.27 4.94 -13.19
C VAL A 103 1.18 5.01 -13.64
N THR A 104 1.71 6.21 -13.84
CA THR A 104 3.13 6.41 -14.19
C THR A 104 3.85 7.07 -13.04
N LEU A 105 5.06 6.58 -12.74
CA LEU A 105 5.93 7.13 -11.71
C LEU A 105 7.16 7.73 -12.38
N THR A 106 7.59 8.90 -11.90
CA THR A 106 8.86 9.54 -12.29
C THR A 106 9.58 10.00 -11.04
N GLN A 107 10.86 9.66 -10.91
CA GLN A 107 11.71 10.09 -9.82
C GLN A 107 13.00 10.67 -10.41
N GLU A 108 13.31 11.90 -10.06
CA GLU A 108 14.63 12.50 -10.31
C GLU A 108 15.53 12.15 -9.14
N ASP A 109 16.76 11.70 -9.43
CA ASP A 109 17.73 11.34 -8.41
C ASP A 109 17.15 10.39 -7.33
N ASP A 110 17.44 10.66 -6.05
CA ASP A 110 16.81 10.05 -4.87
C ASP A 110 15.71 10.98 -4.28
N GLY A 111 15.16 11.90 -5.09
CA GLY A 111 14.13 12.85 -4.68
C GLY A 111 12.73 12.22 -4.54
N PRO A 112 11.70 13.06 -4.32
CA PRO A 112 10.31 12.60 -4.29
C PRO A 112 9.87 11.97 -5.62
N THR A 113 8.99 10.99 -5.54
CA THR A 113 8.39 10.34 -6.71
C THR A 113 7.11 11.06 -7.10
N THR A 114 7.03 11.50 -8.36
CA THR A 114 5.79 12.01 -8.96
C THR A 114 4.99 10.85 -9.56
N VAL A 115 3.72 10.75 -9.20
CA VAL A 115 2.79 9.69 -9.61
C VAL A 115 1.63 10.33 -10.35
N ASN A 116 1.53 10.09 -11.65
CA ASN A 116 0.36 10.48 -12.45
C ASN A 116 -0.59 9.30 -12.54
N VAL A 117 -1.84 9.51 -12.13
CA VAL A 117 -2.88 8.50 -12.03
C VAL A 117 -3.98 8.85 -13.01
N ARG A 118 -4.39 7.88 -13.84
CA ARG A 118 -5.64 7.95 -14.60
C ARG A 118 -6.37 6.63 -14.56
N ILE A 119 -7.53 6.60 -13.92
CA ILE A 119 -8.37 5.41 -13.70
C ILE A 119 -9.78 5.71 -14.17
N THR A 120 -10.42 4.74 -14.81
CA THR A 120 -11.78 4.83 -15.35
C THR A 120 -12.66 3.68 -14.86
N GLY A 121 -13.97 3.84 -14.95
CA GLY A 121 -14.95 2.83 -14.53
C GLY A 121 -15.24 2.83 -13.02
N LEU A 122 -14.78 3.87 -12.30
CA LEU A 122 -15.04 4.05 -10.88
C LEU A 122 -16.45 4.60 -10.64
N THR A 123 -16.99 4.39 -9.45
CA THR A 123 -18.14 5.16 -8.99
C THR A 123 -17.73 6.62 -8.74
N PRO A 124 -18.59 7.63 -8.97
CA PRO A 124 -18.24 9.01 -8.63
C PRO A 124 -17.96 9.17 -7.13
N GLY A 125 -16.87 9.85 -6.76
CA GLY A 125 -16.49 10.08 -5.37
C GLY A 125 -15.04 9.73 -5.04
N LEU A 126 -14.77 9.58 -3.74
CA LEU A 126 -13.45 9.28 -3.20
C LEU A 126 -13.20 7.76 -3.23
N HIS A 127 -11.97 7.40 -3.60
CA HIS A 127 -11.49 6.03 -3.61
C HIS A 127 -10.10 5.98 -2.98
N GLY A 128 -9.91 5.11 -1.99
CA GLY A 128 -8.60 4.85 -1.41
C GLY A 128 -7.61 4.36 -2.47
N PHE A 129 -6.40 4.88 -2.44
CA PHE A 129 -5.36 4.58 -3.42
C PHE A 129 -4.05 4.31 -2.70
N HIS A 130 -3.60 3.06 -2.79
CA HIS A 130 -2.48 2.59 -1.98
C HIS A 130 -1.47 1.82 -2.82
N LEU A 131 -0.22 1.85 -2.37
CA LEU A 131 0.81 0.91 -2.80
C LEU A 131 0.87 -0.26 -1.81
N HIS A 132 0.58 -1.46 -2.31
CA HIS A 132 0.59 -2.71 -1.56
C HIS A 132 1.95 -3.39 -1.61
N GLU A 133 2.24 -4.21 -0.60
CA GLU A 133 3.55 -4.78 -0.37
C GLU A 133 4.06 -5.66 -1.52
N PHE A 134 3.19 -6.53 -2.07
CA PHE A 134 3.59 -7.54 -3.05
C PHE A 134 3.06 -7.22 -4.44
N GLY A 135 3.89 -7.46 -5.46
CA GLY A 135 3.47 -7.56 -6.86
C GLY A 135 2.86 -8.92 -7.21
N ASP A 136 2.22 -9.61 -6.26
CA ASP A 136 1.57 -10.88 -6.49
C ASP A 136 0.10 -10.66 -6.87
N THR A 137 -0.27 -11.12 -8.07
CA THR A 137 -1.63 -11.02 -8.63
C THR A 137 -2.23 -12.40 -8.93
N THR A 138 -1.67 -13.47 -8.37
CA THR A 138 -2.09 -14.87 -8.61
C THR A 138 -3.51 -15.16 -8.14
N ASN A 139 -3.97 -14.52 -7.07
CA ASN A 139 -5.35 -14.53 -6.59
C ASN A 139 -6.00 -13.13 -6.74
N GLY A 140 -5.79 -12.51 -7.91
CA GLY A 140 -6.21 -11.14 -8.17
C GLY A 140 -5.56 -10.15 -7.20
N CYS A 141 -6.26 -9.05 -6.91
CA CYS A 141 -5.72 -7.98 -6.08
C CYS A 141 -5.60 -8.35 -4.59
N ILE A 142 -6.16 -9.48 -4.15
CA ILE A 142 -6.05 -9.93 -2.76
C ILE A 142 -4.61 -10.37 -2.45
N SER A 143 -3.93 -11.01 -3.42
CA SER A 143 -2.55 -11.49 -3.25
C SER A 143 -1.52 -10.37 -3.10
N THR A 144 -1.85 -9.12 -3.39
CA THR A 144 -0.90 -7.99 -3.22
C THR A 144 -0.55 -7.72 -1.76
N GLY A 145 -1.27 -8.35 -0.80
CA GLY A 145 -0.94 -8.27 0.63
C GLY A 145 -1.44 -6.98 1.29
N PRO A 146 -0.85 -6.56 2.42
CA PRO A 146 -1.18 -5.30 3.10
C PRO A 146 -0.59 -4.09 2.35
N HIS A 147 -0.82 -2.89 2.88
CA HIS A 147 -0.13 -1.68 2.40
C HIS A 147 1.38 -1.83 2.62
N PHE A 148 2.18 -1.25 1.74
CA PHE A 148 3.63 -1.26 1.89
C PHE A 148 4.06 -0.45 3.12
N ASN A 149 4.61 -1.14 4.13
CA ASN A 149 4.91 -0.57 5.44
C ASN A 149 6.31 -0.97 5.95
N PRO A 150 7.39 -0.45 5.34
CA PRO A 150 8.76 -0.81 5.74
C PRO A 150 9.13 -0.30 7.14
N ASN A 151 8.43 0.72 7.64
CA ASN A 151 8.69 1.37 8.93
C ASN A 151 7.80 0.83 10.06
N ASN A 152 6.92 -0.13 9.76
CA ASN A 152 6.02 -0.77 10.71
C ASN A 152 5.15 0.23 11.52
N MET A 153 4.66 1.26 10.83
CA MET A 153 3.77 2.30 11.37
C MET A 153 2.30 1.88 11.28
N THR A 154 1.39 2.65 11.88
CA THR A 154 -0.05 2.56 11.59
C THR A 154 -0.38 3.32 10.30
N HIS A 155 -1.53 3.01 9.72
CA HIS A 155 -2.07 3.72 8.56
C HIS A 155 -2.39 5.20 8.89
N GLY A 156 -2.25 6.08 7.89
CA GLY A 156 -2.56 7.51 8.01
C GLY A 156 -2.65 8.23 6.66
N ALA A 157 -2.89 9.54 6.69
CA ALA A 157 -2.92 10.37 5.47
C ALA A 157 -1.52 10.57 4.88
N PRO A 158 -1.38 10.92 3.58
CA PRO A 158 -0.08 11.17 2.97
C PRO A 158 0.76 12.25 3.68
N GLU A 159 0.11 13.26 4.23
CA GLU A 159 0.75 14.37 4.94
C GLU A 159 1.10 14.04 6.40
N ASP A 160 0.62 12.91 6.95
CA ASP A 160 0.85 12.54 8.34
C ASP A 160 2.27 11.94 8.52
N GLU A 161 2.89 12.24 9.67
CA GLU A 161 4.19 11.63 10.03
C GLU A 161 4.06 10.13 10.31
N VAL A 162 2.91 9.73 10.89
CA VAL A 162 2.57 8.34 11.17
C VAL A 162 1.66 7.82 10.08
N ARG A 163 2.25 7.08 9.14
CA ARG A 163 1.56 6.46 8.01
C ARG A 163 2.37 5.25 7.53
N HIS A 164 1.73 4.36 6.77
CA HIS A 164 2.49 3.44 5.93
C HIS A 164 3.11 4.21 4.76
N ALA A 165 4.24 3.70 4.24
CA ALA A 165 4.87 4.27 3.06
C ALA A 165 3.96 4.19 1.82
N GLY A 166 3.11 3.17 1.75
CA GLY A 166 2.15 2.97 0.66
C GLY A 166 0.85 3.76 0.76
N ASP A 167 0.64 4.56 1.81
CA ASP A 167 -0.63 5.28 2.01
C ASP A 167 -0.69 6.56 1.16
N LEU A 168 -1.25 6.53 -0.05
CA LEU A 168 -1.32 7.71 -0.93
C LEU A 168 -2.66 8.46 -0.84
N GLY A 169 -3.49 8.10 0.13
CA GLY A 169 -4.77 8.72 0.44
C GLY A 169 -5.83 8.41 -0.60
N ASN A 170 -6.62 9.42 -0.98
CA ASN A 170 -7.74 9.25 -1.89
C ASN A 170 -7.48 9.87 -3.26
N ILE A 171 -8.00 9.22 -4.30
CA ILE A 171 -8.26 9.84 -5.61
C ILE A 171 -9.74 10.14 -5.77
N VAL A 172 -10.08 11.12 -6.60
CA VAL A 172 -11.47 11.55 -6.81
C VAL A 172 -11.91 11.20 -8.23
N ALA A 173 -12.91 10.33 -8.34
CA ALA A 173 -13.58 10.04 -9.60
C ALA A 173 -14.71 11.05 -9.85
N ASN A 174 -14.76 11.60 -11.06
CA ASN A 174 -15.83 12.50 -11.50
C ASN A 174 -17.15 11.76 -11.81
N ALA A 175 -18.15 12.49 -12.31
CA ALA A 175 -19.46 11.93 -12.63
C ALA A 175 -19.42 10.86 -13.74
N GLU A 176 -18.40 10.89 -14.58
CA GLU A 176 -18.13 9.93 -15.65
C GLU A 176 -17.33 8.72 -15.16
N GLY A 177 -17.01 8.64 -13.87
CA GLY A 177 -16.23 7.55 -13.28
C GLY A 177 -14.74 7.59 -13.62
N VAL A 178 -14.21 8.78 -13.90
CA VAL A 178 -12.80 9.03 -14.24
C VAL A 178 -12.11 9.76 -13.08
N ALA A 179 -11.06 9.16 -12.55
CA ALA A 179 -10.14 9.79 -11.62
C ALA A 179 -8.81 10.10 -12.33
N GLU A 180 -8.46 11.37 -12.42
CA GLU A 180 -7.22 11.84 -13.05
C GLU A 180 -6.53 12.86 -12.14
N THR A 181 -5.35 12.52 -11.63
CA THR A 181 -4.64 13.34 -10.64
C THR A 181 -3.13 13.09 -10.66
N THR A 182 -2.38 13.99 -10.05
CA THR A 182 -0.94 13.87 -9.81
C THR A 182 -0.67 13.93 -8.32
N VAL A 183 0.06 12.94 -7.81
CA VAL A 183 0.52 12.86 -6.42
C VAL A 183 2.04 12.98 -6.41
N VAL A 184 2.62 13.65 -5.42
CA VAL A 184 4.07 13.69 -5.20
C VAL A 184 4.33 13.17 -3.79
N ASP A 185 5.13 12.12 -3.67
CA ASP A 185 5.34 11.43 -2.39
C ASP A 185 6.81 11.04 -2.20
N SER A 186 7.30 11.18 -0.97
CA SER A 186 8.71 10.98 -0.59
C SER A 186 9.00 9.60 0.01
N GLN A 187 8.01 8.72 0.17
CA GLN A 187 8.15 7.40 0.81
C GLN A 187 8.10 6.23 -0.19
N ILE A 188 7.87 6.50 -1.47
CA ILE A 188 7.76 5.49 -2.54
C ILE A 188 8.87 5.63 -3.60
N PRO A 189 10.16 5.44 -3.23
CA PRO A 189 11.27 5.59 -4.17
C PRO A 189 11.25 4.49 -5.24
N LEU A 190 11.84 4.76 -6.41
CA LEU A 190 12.02 3.76 -7.47
C LEU A 190 13.32 2.96 -7.32
N THR A 191 14.21 3.35 -6.41
CA THR A 191 15.49 2.67 -6.11
C THR A 191 15.71 2.48 -4.61
N GLY A 192 16.77 1.74 -4.29
CA GLY A 192 17.19 1.50 -2.90
C GLY A 192 16.36 0.42 -2.19
N PRO A 193 16.56 0.25 -0.87
CA PRO A 193 15.96 -0.83 -0.09
C PRO A 193 14.43 -0.75 -0.02
N ASN A 194 13.87 0.46 -0.10
CA ASN A 194 12.43 0.70 -0.08
C ASN A 194 11.84 0.88 -1.48
N SER A 195 12.54 0.45 -2.54
CA SER A 195 12.04 0.56 -3.90
C SER A 195 10.64 -0.04 -4.03
N VAL A 196 9.77 0.66 -4.75
CA VAL A 196 8.41 0.20 -5.06
C VAL A 196 8.30 -0.57 -6.37
N VAL A 197 9.40 -0.70 -7.13
CA VAL A 197 9.43 -1.54 -8.32
C VAL A 197 9.19 -3.00 -7.92
N GLY A 198 8.26 -3.67 -8.62
CA GLY A 198 7.82 -5.03 -8.30
C GLY A 198 6.75 -5.12 -7.21
N ARG A 199 6.31 -4.00 -6.64
CA ARG A 199 5.12 -3.91 -5.76
C ARG A 199 3.87 -3.63 -6.58
N ALA A 200 2.71 -3.41 -5.96
CA ALA A 200 1.48 -3.16 -6.70
C ALA A 200 0.72 -1.91 -6.24
N PHE A 201 0.21 -1.12 -7.17
CA PHE A 201 -0.84 -0.15 -6.86
C PHE A 201 -2.19 -0.85 -6.75
N VAL A 202 -3.05 -0.35 -5.87
CA VAL A 202 -4.42 -0.79 -5.69
C VAL A 202 -5.33 0.44 -5.56
N VAL A 203 -6.42 0.45 -6.31
CA VAL A 203 -7.55 1.38 -6.09
C VAL A 203 -8.67 0.63 -5.39
N HIS A 204 -9.19 1.24 -4.32
CA HIS A 204 -10.18 0.64 -3.44
C HIS A 204 -11.60 1.08 -3.77
N GLU A 205 -12.58 0.33 -3.24
CA GLU A 205 -14.00 0.55 -3.47
C GLU A 205 -14.54 1.79 -2.76
N LEU A 206 -14.08 2.05 -1.55
CA LEU A 206 -14.57 3.11 -0.68
C LEU A 206 -13.50 4.18 -0.48
N GLU A 207 -13.95 5.29 0.11
CA GLU A 207 -13.07 6.31 0.68
C GLU A 207 -12.17 5.69 1.76
N ASP A 208 -10.89 6.04 1.69
CA ASP A 208 -9.93 5.87 2.76
C ASP A 208 -10.18 6.95 3.84
N ASP A 209 -10.46 6.53 5.06
CA ASP A 209 -10.70 7.40 6.22
C ASP A 209 -9.43 8.02 6.82
N LEU A 210 -8.26 7.72 6.25
CA LEU A 210 -6.95 8.27 6.59
C LEU A 210 -6.54 8.00 8.04
N GLY A 211 -7.01 6.90 8.61
CA GLY A 211 -6.80 6.53 10.02
C GLY A 211 -7.68 7.33 11.00
N LYS A 212 -8.59 8.16 10.51
CA LYS A 212 -9.35 9.14 11.30
C LYS A 212 -10.84 8.77 11.45
N GLY A 213 -11.26 7.64 10.87
CA GLY A 213 -12.67 7.20 10.88
C GLY A 213 -13.17 6.55 12.17
N GLY A 214 -12.27 6.16 13.09
CA GLY A 214 -12.64 5.52 14.36
C GLY A 214 -13.15 4.08 14.24
N HIS A 215 -13.02 3.46 13.07
CA HIS A 215 -13.28 2.04 12.84
C HIS A 215 -12.06 1.20 13.24
N GLU A 216 -12.26 -0.08 13.59
CA GLU A 216 -11.14 -0.97 13.96
C GLU A 216 -10.10 -1.13 12.84
N LEU A 217 -10.55 -0.99 11.59
CA LEU A 217 -9.70 -1.06 10.41
C LEU A 217 -9.08 0.28 10.00
N SER A 218 -9.50 1.41 10.59
CA SER A 218 -9.00 2.74 10.21
C SER A 218 -7.48 2.81 10.28
N LEU A 219 -6.88 2.38 11.39
CA LEU A 219 -5.42 2.40 11.59
C LEU A 219 -4.64 1.31 10.83
N SER A 220 -5.31 0.50 9.99
CA SER A 220 -4.68 -0.56 9.21
C SER A 220 -4.89 -0.45 7.70
N THR A 221 -6.11 -0.14 7.26
CA THR A 221 -6.49 -0.11 5.85
C THR A 221 -7.28 1.15 5.46
N GLY A 222 -7.41 2.12 6.39
CA GLY A 222 -8.26 3.27 6.16
C GLY A 222 -9.74 2.94 6.00
N ASN A 223 -10.14 1.71 6.34
CA ASN A 223 -11.47 1.17 6.07
C ASN A 223 -11.95 1.30 4.60
N ALA A 224 -11.03 1.33 3.63
CA ALA A 224 -11.34 1.60 2.22
C ALA A 224 -12.06 0.44 1.46
N GLY A 225 -12.36 -0.67 2.12
CA GLY A 225 -13.15 -1.76 1.54
C GLY A 225 -12.44 -2.56 0.44
N GLY A 226 -13.21 -2.98 -0.58
CA GLY A 226 -12.78 -3.89 -1.64
C GLY A 226 -11.63 -3.35 -2.50
N ARG A 227 -10.92 -4.24 -3.20
CA ARG A 227 -9.80 -3.91 -4.11
C ARG A 227 -10.31 -3.99 -5.55
N LEU A 228 -10.66 -2.85 -6.15
CA LEU A 228 -11.33 -2.80 -7.44
C LEU A 228 -10.40 -3.17 -8.60
N ALA A 229 -9.20 -2.59 -8.62
CA ALA A 229 -8.19 -2.88 -9.63
C ALA A 229 -6.79 -2.72 -9.04
N CYS A 230 -5.83 -3.45 -9.61
CA CYS A 230 -4.44 -3.41 -9.17
C CYS A 230 -3.49 -3.64 -10.35
N GLY A 231 -2.24 -3.23 -10.18
CA GLY A 231 -1.22 -3.38 -11.20
C GLY A 231 0.18 -3.38 -10.59
N VAL A 232 1.02 -4.31 -11.04
CA VAL A 232 2.42 -4.38 -10.62
C VAL A 232 3.20 -3.20 -11.21
N VAL A 233 4.03 -2.57 -10.39
CA VAL A 233 4.93 -1.49 -10.79
C VAL A 233 6.10 -2.10 -11.56
N GLY A 234 6.11 -1.90 -12.87
CA GLY A 234 7.19 -2.30 -13.77
C GLY A 234 8.02 -1.11 -14.24
N LEU A 235 9.29 -1.34 -14.57
CA LEU A 235 10.13 -0.32 -15.21
C LEU A 235 9.59 0.03 -16.60
N THR A 236 9.73 1.29 -17.01
CA THR A 236 9.39 1.77 -18.36
C THR A 236 10.52 2.61 -18.92
N PRO A 237 10.71 2.71 -20.26
CA PRO A 237 11.75 3.55 -20.84
C PRO A 237 11.68 5.02 -20.37
N LEU A 238 12.85 5.66 -20.28
CA LEU A 238 12.99 7.09 -19.99
C LEU A 238 12.46 7.96 -21.13
#